data_AF-A0A7X3TAY4-F1
#
_entry.id   AF-A0A7X3TAY4-F1
#
_cell.length_a   1.000
_cell.length_b   1.000
_cell.length_c   1.000
_cell.angle_alpha   90.00
_cell.angle_beta   90.00
_cell.angle_gamma   90.00
#
_symmetry.space_group_name_H-M   'P 1'
#
loop_
_entity.id
_entity.type
_entity.pdbx_description
1 polymer ?
#
loop_
_entity_poly.entity_id
_entity_poly.type
_entity_poly.pdbx_seq_one_letter_code
_entity_poly.pdbx_strand_id
1 'polypeptide(L)'
;MGERTEQVITLSLPSSMRHVDLLKVIVTEILKETEFTEDIQEQANRAVIEAGINATKHSNKERPEKQTTFQLILAEDQFNVAIEDDGGEATPEETQTERVVRLSLPSSMRHVYLLDVVVTEILKETEFTEDIQEQINLAVIEAGTNAIKHGNKENPIKKATIEFTLAEDKLEIRIEDEGDGFTRKEVADPLDPENLLKSSGRGLFLMEACMDSVTYENNGTIIKMVKYN
;
A
#
# COMPACT_ATOMS: atom_id res chain seq x y z
N MET A 1 -28.44 -2.53 14.26
CA MET A 1 -28.56 -2.93 12.85
C MET A 1 -27.29 -2.41 12.20
N GLY A 2 -26.21 -3.20 12.24
CA GLY A 2 -24.92 -2.75 11.73
C GLY A 2 -25.02 -2.63 10.21
N GLU A 3 -24.66 -1.48 9.65
CA GLU A 3 -24.53 -1.33 8.21
C GLU A 3 -23.50 -2.37 7.75
N ARG A 4 -23.95 -3.36 6.96
CA ARG A 4 -23.08 -4.31 6.27
C ARG A 4 -22.18 -3.49 5.36
N THR A 5 -20.97 -3.20 5.83
CA THR A 5 -20.09 -2.24 5.17
C THR A 5 -19.29 -3.00 4.13
N GLU A 6 -19.60 -2.77 2.86
CA GLU A 6 -18.75 -3.16 1.75
C GLU A 6 -17.37 -2.52 1.95
N GLN A 7 -16.31 -3.32 1.85
CA GLN A 7 -14.93 -2.86 1.97
C GLN A 7 -14.29 -2.92 0.59
N VAL A 8 -13.70 -1.81 0.17
CA VAL A 8 -13.03 -1.72 -1.13
C VAL A 8 -11.54 -1.51 -0.89
N ILE A 9 -10.74 -2.49 -1.30
CA ILE A 9 -9.28 -2.38 -1.41
C ILE A 9 -8.97 -2.06 -2.86
N THR A 10 -8.19 -1.00 -3.09
CA THR A 10 -7.83 -0.58 -4.45
C THR A 10 -6.35 -0.80 -4.68
N LEU A 11 -5.99 -1.41 -5.81
CA LEU A 11 -4.62 -1.64 -6.25
C LEU A 11 -4.44 -1.12 -7.67
N SER A 12 -3.61 -0.10 -7.85
CA SER A 12 -3.20 0.39 -9.17
C SER A 12 -1.82 -0.13 -9.52
N LEU A 13 -1.71 -0.79 -10.67
CA LEU A 13 -0.47 -1.42 -11.15
C LEU A 13 -0.06 -0.88 -12.52
N PRO A 14 1.25 -0.66 -12.76
CA PRO A 14 1.73 -0.25 -14.07
C PRO A 14 1.64 -1.43 -15.05
N SER A 15 1.42 -1.13 -16.33
CA SER A 15 1.29 -2.15 -17.40
C SER A 15 2.54 -3.04 -17.55
N SER A 16 3.70 -2.58 -17.10
CA SER A 16 4.95 -3.35 -17.11
C SER A 16 5.01 -4.49 -16.08
N MET A 17 4.13 -4.51 -15.08
CA MET A 17 4.17 -5.50 -13.99
C MET A 17 3.28 -6.71 -14.31
N ARG A 18 3.65 -7.90 -13.79
CA ARG A 18 2.83 -9.11 -13.90
C ARG A 18 1.63 -9.02 -12.96
N HIS A 19 0.53 -8.41 -13.42
CA HIS A 19 -0.67 -8.17 -12.61
C HIS A 19 -1.21 -9.41 -11.91
N VAL A 20 -1.23 -10.56 -12.61
CA VAL A 20 -1.79 -11.80 -12.08
C VAL A 20 -1.04 -12.30 -10.84
N ASP A 21 0.28 -12.16 -10.78
CA ASP A 21 1.09 -12.74 -9.70
C ASP A 21 0.85 -11.99 -8.40
N LEU A 22 0.94 -10.65 -8.43
CA LEU A 22 0.69 -9.80 -7.27
C LEU A 22 -0.76 -9.89 -6.80
N LEU A 23 -1.74 -9.83 -7.72
CA LEU A 23 -3.15 -9.94 -7.34
C LEU A 23 -3.48 -11.29 -6.70
N LYS A 24 -2.88 -12.39 -7.20
CA LYS A 24 -3.07 -13.71 -6.59
C LYS A 24 -2.53 -13.78 -5.17
N VAL A 25 -1.34 -13.22 -4.93
CA VAL A 25 -0.74 -13.21 -3.59
C VAL A 25 -1.62 -12.41 -2.64
N ILE A 26 -2.01 -11.19 -3.01
CA ILE A 26 -2.90 -10.33 -2.21
C ILE A 26 -4.23 -11.03 -1.91
N VAL A 27 -4.90 -11.56 -2.94
CA VAL A 27 -6.21 -12.19 -2.74
C VAL A 27 -6.09 -13.48 -1.94
N THR A 28 -5.02 -14.25 -2.10
CA THR A 28 -4.79 -15.43 -1.24
C THR A 28 -4.70 -15.05 0.22
N GLU A 29 -3.97 -13.97 0.58
CA GLU A 29 -3.88 -13.52 1.97
C GLU A 29 -5.21 -12.92 2.46
N ILE A 30 -5.96 -12.22 1.61
CA ILE A 30 -7.33 -11.79 1.93
C ILE A 30 -8.23 -12.97 2.28
N LEU A 31 -8.24 -14.01 1.44
CA LEU A 31 -9.13 -15.14 1.63
C LEU A 31 -8.81 -15.90 2.94
N LYS A 32 -7.53 -15.97 3.36
CA LYS A 32 -7.13 -16.56 4.64
C LYS A 32 -7.68 -15.83 5.87
N GLU A 33 -7.85 -14.52 5.76
CA GLU A 33 -8.35 -13.65 6.84
C GLU A 33 -9.88 -13.50 6.82
N THR A 34 -10.57 -14.19 5.89
CA THR A 34 -12.03 -14.17 5.73
C THR A 34 -12.66 -15.52 6.05
N GLU A 35 -13.92 -15.50 6.48
CA GLU A 35 -14.72 -16.71 6.70
C GLU A 35 -15.50 -17.14 5.44
N PHE A 36 -14.99 -16.82 4.24
CA PHE A 36 -15.65 -17.16 2.99
C PHE A 36 -15.70 -18.66 2.75
N THR A 37 -16.81 -19.12 2.16
CA THR A 37 -16.98 -20.52 1.75
C THR A 37 -16.01 -20.90 0.64
N GLU A 38 -15.76 -22.20 0.46
CA GLU A 38 -14.91 -22.71 -0.63
C GLU A 38 -15.39 -22.21 -2.01
N ASP A 39 -16.70 -22.14 -2.23
CA ASP A 39 -17.30 -21.63 -3.47
C ASP A 39 -16.92 -20.16 -3.74
N ILE A 40 -17.00 -19.30 -2.71
CA ILE A 40 -16.64 -17.88 -2.82
C ILE A 40 -15.13 -17.74 -3.03
N GLN A 41 -14.32 -18.53 -2.33
CA GLN A 41 -12.86 -18.53 -2.51
C GLN A 41 -12.47 -18.97 -3.93
N GLU A 42 -13.13 -19.98 -4.50
CA GLU A 42 -12.90 -20.41 -5.88
C GLU A 42 -13.31 -19.31 -6.88
N GLN A 43 -14.47 -18.68 -6.67
CA GLN A 43 -14.94 -17.56 -7.49
C GLN A 43 -13.96 -16.38 -7.45
N ALA A 44 -13.47 -16.01 -6.27
CA ALA A 44 -12.50 -14.94 -6.09
C ALA A 44 -11.20 -15.22 -6.86
N ASN A 45 -10.66 -16.43 -6.71
CA ASN A 45 -9.44 -16.85 -7.42
C ASN A 45 -9.62 -16.81 -8.95
N ARG A 46 -10.78 -17.22 -9.46
CA ARG A 46 -11.10 -17.14 -10.90
C ARG A 46 -11.21 -15.68 -11.36
N ALA A 47 -11.90 -14.83 -10.60
CA ALA A 47 -12.09 -13.42 -10.93
C ALA A 47 -10.74 -12.67 -11.01
N VAL A 48 -9.81 -12.94 -10.10
CA VAL A 48 -8.45 -12.36 -10.13
C VAL A 48 -7.67 -12.76 -11.38
N ILE A 49 -7.72 -14.03 -11.74
CA ILE A 49 -7.02 -14.54 -12.93
C ILE A 49 -7.60 -13.87 -14.19
N GLU A 50 -8.92 -13.83 -14.30
CA GLU A 50 -9.60 -13.19 -15.42
C GLU A 50 -9.26 -11.69 -15.50
N ALA A 51 -9.34 -10.97 -14.39
CA ALA A 51 -9.03 -9.56 -14.31
C ALA A 51 -7.58 -9.27 -14.73
N GLY A 52 -6.60 -9.98 -14.16
CA GLY A 52 -5.18 -9.78 -14.48
C GLY A 52 -4.84 -10.14 -15.94
N ILE A 53 -5.44 -11.19 -16.50
CA ILE A 53 -5.26 -11.54 -17.92
C ILE A 53 -5.87 -10.47 -18.83
N ASN A 54 -7.07 -10.00 -18.51
CA ASN A 54 -7.75 -8.98 -19.30
C ASN A 54 -6.99 -7.65 -19.27
N ALA A 55 -6.46 -7.25 -18.11
CA ALA A 55 -5.59 -6.09 -17.98
C ALA A 55 -4.31 -6.22 -18.85
N THR A 56 -3.67 -7.39 -18.82
CA THR A 56 -2.45 -7.65 -19.62
C THR A 56 -2.74 -7.62 -21.13
N LYS A 57 -3.90 -8.10 -21.58
CA LYS A 57 -4.30 -8.09 -23.00
C LYS A 57 -4.60 -6.69 -23.53
N HIS A 58 -5.12 -5.81 -22.69
CA HIS A 58 -5.46 -4.42 -23.05
C HIS A 58 -4.37 -3.41 -22.66
N SER A 59 -3.30 -3.87 -22.00
CA SER A 59 -2.07 -3.11 -21.81
C SER A 59 -1.45 -2.83 -23.18
N ASN A 60 -1.56 -1.59 -23.64
CA ASN A 60 -0.94 -1.16 -24.87
C ASN A 60 0.57 -1.14 -24.65
N LYS A 61 1.32 -2.06 -25.27
CA LYS A 61 2.80 -2.13 -25.16
C LYS A 61 3.52 -0.82 -25.52
N GLU A 62 2.80 0.12 -26.15
CA GLU A 62 3.26 1.44 -26.55
C GLU A 62 3.11 2.51 -25.46
N ARG A 63 2.44 2.20 -24.33
CA ARG A 63 2.15 3.15 -23.23
C ARG A 63 2.49 2.56 -21.85
N PRO A 64 3.79 2.43 -21.51
CA PRO A 64 4.23 1.88 -20.22
C PRO A 64 3.72 2.68 -19.00
N GLU A 65 3.37 3.95 -19.20
CA GLU A 65 2.77 4.84 -18.20
C GLU A 65 1.32 4.48 -17.85
N LYS A 66 0.64 3.67 -18.68
CA LYS A 66 -0.75 3.30 -18.42
C LYS A 66 -0.82 2.40 -17.18
N GLN A 67 -1.57 2.85 -16.18
CA GLN A 67 -1.91 2.06 -15.01
C GLN A 67 -3.23 1.32 -15.20
N THR A 68 -3.38 0.18 -14.54
CA THR A 68 -4.66 -0.51 -14.40
C THR A 68 -5.03 -0.55 -12.92
N THR A 69 -6.22 -0.04 -12.60
CA THR A 69 -6.73 0.00 -11.23
C THR A 69 -7.69 -1.15 -11.01
N PHE A 70 -7.38 -1.99 -10.03
CA PHE A 70 -8.20 -3.09 -9.56
C PHE A 70 -8.89 -2.70 -8.26
N GLN A 71 -10.19 -2.91 -8.18
CA GLN A 71 -10.95 -2.81 -6.95
C GLN A 71 -11.33 -4.22 -6.50
N LEU A 72 -10.81 -4.60 -5.33
CA LEU A 72 -11.20 -5.80 -4.62
C LEU A 72 -12.32 -5.40 -3.66
N ILE A 73 -13.53 -5.89 -3.93
CA ILE A 73 -14.75 -5.51 -3.24
C ILE A 73 -15.17 -6.68 -2.38
N LEU A 74 -15.10 -6.49 -1.06
CA LEU A 74 -15.41 -7.49 -0.06
C LEU A 74 -16.74 -7.13 0.62
N ALA A 75 -17.67 -8.06 0.63
CA ALA A 75 -18.84 -8.00 1.51
C ALA A 75 -18.99 -9.33 2.27
N GLU A 76 -20.00 -9.45 3.13
CA GLU A 76 -20.18 -10.59 4.05
C GLU A 76 -20.17 -11.96 3.34
N ASP A 77 -20.74 -12.03 2.14
CA ASP A 77 -21.02 -13.25 1.39
C ASP A 77 -20.63 -13.16 -0.10
N GLN A 78 -19.76 -12.20 -0.44
CA GLN A 78 -19.31 -11.99 -1.81
C GLN A 78 -17.93 -11.35 -1.88
N PHE A 79 -17.21 -11.73 -2.94
CA PHE A 79 -15.94 -11.12 -3.34
C PHE A 79 -16.01 -10.80 -4.83
N ASN A 80 -15.82 -9.53 -5.19
CA ASN A 80 -15.82 -9.08 -6.57
C ASN A 80 -14.51 -8.37 -6.91
N VAL A 81 -14.09 -8.50 -8.17
CA VAL A 81 -12.97 -7.74 -8.74
C VAL A 81 -13.51 -6.86 -9.85
N ALA A 82 -13.38 -5.55 -9.70
CA ALA A 82 -13.65 -4.59 -10.77
C ALA A 82 -12.34 -4.00 -11.29
N ILE A 83 -12.33 -3.64 -12.58
CA ILE A 83 -11.22 -2.92 -13.22
C ILE A 83 -11.73 -1.54 -13.59
N GLU A 84 -11.04 -0.51 -13.10
CA GLU A 84 -11.23 0.86 -13.56
C GLU A 84 -10.10 1.18 -14.55
N ASP A 85 -10.49 1.57 -15.76
CA ASP A 85 -9.54 2.09 -16.74
C ASP A 85 -9.30 3.55 -16.36
N ASP A 86 -8.14 3.82 -15.76
CA ASP A 86 -7.81 5.17 -15.33
C ASP A 86 -7.60 6.02 -16.59
N GLY A 87 -8.59 6.86 -16.90
CA GLY A 87 -8.54 7.85 -17.99
C GLY A 87 -7.57 9.00 -17.70
N GLY A 88 -6.66 8.84 -16.74
CA GLY A 88 -5.73 9.85 -16.27
C GLY A 88 -4.82 10.37 -17.38
N GLU A 89 -4.90 11.68 -17.61
CA GLU A 89 -3.92 12.42 -18.40
C GLU A 89 -2.55 12.28 -17.76
N ALA A 90 -1.58 11.80 -18.54
CA ALA A 90 -0.19 11.83 -18.17
C ALA A 90 0.21 13.29 -17.88
N THR A 91 0.66 13.57 -16.66
CA THR A 91 1.34 14.83 -16.36
C THR A 91 2.64 14.86 -17.14
N PRO A 92 2.88 15.87 -18.02
CA PRO A 92 4.06 15.92 -18.84
C PRO A 92 5.16 16.70 -18.10
N GLU A 93 6.16 15.98 -17.57
CA GLU A 93 7.47 16.41 -17.01
C GLU A 93 7.82 15.33 -15.95
N GLU A 94 8.85 14.48 -16.01
CA GLU A 94 10.21 14.56 -16.55
C GLU A 94 10.73 13.13 -16.89
N THR A 95 11.86 13.10 -17.59
CA THR A 95 12.61 11.93 -18.05
C THR A 95 12.95 10.89 -16.94
N GLN A 96 12.22 9.77 -16.80
CA GLN A 96 12.75 8.42 -16.46
C GLN A 96 11.66 7.33 -16.29
N THR A 97 12.08 6.08 -16.40
CA THR A 97 11.32 4.82 -16.36
C THR A 97 10.77 4.47 -14.97
N GLU A 98 10.04 5.38 -14.33
CA GLU A 98 9.49 5.13 -13.00
C GLU A 98 8.24 4.25 -13.07
N ARG A 99 8.21 3.18 -12.26
CA ARG A 99 7.05 2.30 -12.11
C ARG A 99 6.33 2.65 -10.82
N VAL A 100 5.07 3.07 -10.91
CA VAL A 100 4.27 3.45 -9.73
C VAL A 100 3.24 2.38 -9.42
N VAL A 101 3.25 1.87 -8.20
CA VAL A 101 2.24 0.97 -7.63
C VAL A 101 1.49 1.70 -6.52
N ARG A 102 0.16 1.70 -6.55
CA ARG A 102 -0.65 2.34 -5.51
C ARG A 102 -1.59 1.35 -4.84
N LEU A 103 -1.60 1.33 -3.51
CA LEU A 103 -2.50 0.56 -2.67
C LEU A 103 -3.35 1.53 -1.85
N SER A 104 -4.67 1.37 -1.85
CA SER A 104 -5.57 2.07 -0.93
C SER A 104 -6.33 1.06 -0.09
N LEU A 105 -6.25 1.23 1.23
CA LEU A 105 -6.89 0.36 2.21
C LEU A 105 -7.98 1.12 2.98
N PRO A 106 -9.12 0.48 3.30
CA PRO A 106 -10.00 0.99 4.34
C PRO A 106 -9.23 1.12 5.65
N SER A 107 -9.40 2.24 6.35
CA SER A 107 -8.66 2.55 7.57
C SER A 107 -9.13 1.69 8.76
N SER A 108 -8.66 0.45 8.76
CA SER A 108 -8.91 -0.56 9.78
C SER A 108 -7.64 -1.35 10.02
N MET A 109 -7.30 -1.61 11.29
CA MET A 109 -6.15 -2.44 11.66
C MET A 109 -6.22 -3.86 11.08
N ARG A 110 -7.41 -4.33 10.68
CA ARG A 110 -7.60 -5.63 10.02
C ARG A 110 -6.92 -5.74 8.66
N HIS A 111 -6.59 -4.62 8.00
CA HIS A 111 -5.96 -4.63 6.68
C HIS A 111 -4.45 -4.37 6.72
N VAL A 112 -3.87 -4.10 7.90
CA VAL A 112 -2.44 -3.73 8.01
C VAL A 112 -1.52 -4.83 7.48
N TYR A 113 -1.91 -6.11 7.61
CA TYR A 113 -1.14 -7.22 7.06
C TYR A 113 -0.93 -7.11 5.54
N LEU A 114 -1.85 -6.47 4.81
CA LEU A 114 -1.70 -6.29 3.36
C LEU A 114 -0.53 -5.38 2.99
N LEU A 115 -0.09 -4.51 3.91
CA LEU A 115 1.11 -3.71 3.69
C LEU A 115 2.34 -4.61 3.55
N ASP A 116 2.50 -5.57 4.47
CA ASP A 116 3.58 -6.56 4.46
C ASP A 116 3.56 -7.39 3.17
N VAL A 117 2.38 -7.86 2.78
CA VAL A 117 2.18 -8.66 1.56
C VAL A 117 2.58 -7.89 0.31
N VAL A 118 2.10 -6.65 0.18
CA VAL A 118 2.34 -5.82 -1.01
C VAL A 118 3.78 -5.34 -1.08
N VAL A 119 4.33 -4.82 0.04
CA VAL A 119 5.72 -4.34 0.04
C VAL A 119 6.69 -5.48 -0.23
N THR A 120 6.45 -6.68 0.33
CA THR A 120 7.29 -7.86 0.08
C THR A 120 7.31 -8.23 -1.39
N GLU A 121 6.17 -8.21 -2.09
CA GLU A 121 6.17 -8.50 -3.53
C GLU A 121 6.80 -7.40 -4.38
N ILE A 122 6.64 -6.13 -3.98
CA ILE A 122 7.29 -5.01 -4.67
C ILE A 122 8.81 -5.11 -4.53
N LEU A 123 9.31 -5.46 -3.33
CA LEU A 123 10.74 -5.54 -3.05
C LEU A 123 11.44 -6.67 -3.82
N LYS A 124 10.74 -7.73 -4.21
CA LYS A 124 11.31 -8.78 -5.09
C LYS A 124 11.68 -8.28 -6.49
N GLU A 125 11.14 -7.13 -6.90
CA GLU A 125 11.43 -6.49 -8.18
C GLU A 125 12.55 -5.42 -8.06
N THR A 126 13.22 -5.36 -6.91
CA THR A 126 14.33 -4.45 -6.59
C THR A 126 15.63 -5.22 -6.33
N GLU A 127 16.76 -4.50 -6.32
CA GLU A 127 18.08 -5.09 -6.05
C GLU A 127 18.50 -5.01 -4.57
N PHE A 128 17.60 -4.56 -3.68
CA PHE A 128 17.88 -4.48 -2.26
C PHE A 128 18.19 -5.85 -1.65
N THR A 129 19.20 -5.90 -0.78
CA THR A 129 19.51 -7.09 0.03
C THR A 129 18.38 -7.40 1.01
N GLU A 130 18.23 -8.65 1.43
CA GLU A 130 17.20 -9.08 2.41
C GLU A 130 17.17 -8.18 3.66
N ASP A 131 18.31 -7.86 4.25
CA ASP A 131 18.40 -6.96 5.41
C ASP A 131 17.80 -5.57 5.16
N ILE A 132 17.96 -5.03 3.95
CA ILE A 132 17.40 -3.73 3.56
C ILE A 132 15.90 -3.88 3.28
N GLN A 133 15.49 -4.99 2.67
CA GLN A 133 14.07 -5.28 2.44
C GLN A 133 13.29 -5.36 3.76
N GLU A 134 13.86 -5.98 4.80
CA GLU A 134 13.27 -6.04 6.14
C GLU A 134 13.15 -4.64 6.78
N GLN A 135 14.17 -3.78 6.60
CA GLN A 135 14.13 -2.39 7.08
C GLN A 135 13.03 -1.58 6.39
N ILE A 136 12.92 -1.68 5.07
CA ILE A 136 11.88 -1.00 4.30
C ILE A 136 10.50 -1.49 4.74
N ASN A 137 10.32 -2.80 4.85
CA ASN A 137 9.07 -3.42 5.27
C ASN A 137 8.63 -2.89 6.66
N LEU A 138 9.54 -2.90 7.64
CA LEU A 138 9.28 -2.34 8.96
C LEU A 138 8.84 -0.88 8.89
N ALA A 139 9.54 -0.05 8.11
CA ALA A 139 9.19 1.36 7.96
C ALA A 139 7.79 1.56 7.34
N VAL A 140 7.42 0.75 6.34
CA VAL A 140 6.09 0.78 5.71
C VAL A 140 4.99 0.37 6.68
N ILE A 141 5.20 -0.69 7.46
CA ILE A 141 4.23 -1.14 8.47
C ILE A 141 4.03 -0.06 9.54
N GLU A 142 5.10 0.55 10.03
CA GLU A 142 5.03 1.64 11.02
C GLU A 142 4.31 2.87 10.46
N ALA A 143 4.66 3.30 9.25
CA ALA A 143 4.01 4.41 8.57
C ALA A 143 2.52 4.16 8.33
N GLY A 144 2.17 2.99 7.79
CA GLY A 144 0.78 2.62 7.52
C GLY A 144 -0.04 2.43 8.80
N THR A 145 0.57 1.89 9.85
CA THR A 145 -0.06 1.83 11.18
C THR A 145 -0.32 3.23 11.71
N ASN A 146 0.61 4.17 11.53
CA ASN A 146 0.39 5.57 11.92
C ASN A 146 -0.76 6.22 11.15
N ALA A 147 -0.79 6.04 9.82
CA ALA A 147 -1.86 6.53 8.97
C ALA A 147 -3.25 6.01 9.41
N ILE A 148 -3.36 4.69 9.65
CA ILE A 148 -4.64 4.04 10.02
C ILE A 148 -5.04 4.38 11.46
N LYS A 149 -4.14 4.18 12.43
CA LYS A 149 -4.44 4.26 13.85
C LYS A 149 -4.45 5.70 14.38
N HIS A 150 -3.48 6.50 13.97
CA HIS A 150 -3.27 7.84 14.52
C HIS A 150 -3.88 8.93 13.64
N GLY A 151 -3.63 8.88 12.33
CA GLY A 151 -4.19 9.84 11.37
C GLY A 151 -5.71 9.69 11.23
N ASN A 152 -6.14 8.54 10.70
CA ASN A 152 -7.54 8.25 10.43
C ASN A 152 -8.35 7.79 11.66
N LYS A 153 -7.70 7.54 12.79
CA LYS A 153 -8.34 7.11 14.06
C LYS A 153 -9.19 5.84 13.89
N GLU A 154 -8.72 4.91 13.05
CA GLU A 154 -9.41 3.65 12.71
C GLU A 154 -10.84 3.85 12.18
N ASN A 155 -11.12 5.00 11.55
CA ASN A 155 -12.42 5.24 10.94
C ASN A 155 -12.53 4.47 9.61
N PRO A 156 -13.37 3.41 9.50
CA PRO A 156 -13.42 2.55 8.34
C PRO A 156 -13.96 3.23 7.06
N ILE A 157 -14.55 4.43 7.18
CA ILE A 157 -14.98 5.24 6.04
C ILE A 157 -13.78 5.93 5.36
N LYS A 158 -12.73 6.20 6.13
CA LYS A 158 -11.49 6.82 5.64
C LYS A 158 -10.57 5.78 5.02
N LYS A 159 -9.66 6.25 4.18
CA LYS A 159 -8.66 5.45 3.46
C LYS A 159 -7.25 5.83 3.89
N ALA A 160 -6.38 4.83 3.92
CA ALA A 160 -4.94 5.03 3.93
C ALA A 160 -4.41 4.65 2.54
N THR A 161 -3.73 5.59 1.88
CA THR A 161 -3.18 5.40 0.53
C THR A 161 -1.66 5.28 0.61
N ILE A 162 -1.12 4.27 -0.05
CA ILE A 162 0.30 3.95 -0.10
C ILE A 162 0.70 3.91 -1.56
N GLU A 163 1.73 4.65 -1.92
CA GLU A 163 2.28 4.72 -3.26
C GLU A 163 3.75 4.35 -3.21
N PHE A 164 4.15 3.42 -4.08
CA PHE A 164 5.51 2.97 -4.27
C PHE A 164 5.97 3.42 -5.66
N THR A 165 6.97 4.29 -5.71
CA THR A 165 7.61 4.73 -6.95
C THR A 165 8.96 4.05 -7.07
N LEU A 166 9.06 3.09 -7.97
CA LEU A 166 10.29 2.36 -8.25
C LEU A 166 11.04 3.08 -9.36
N ALA A 167 12.18 3.68 -9.01
CA ALA A 167 13.13 4.26 -9.95
C ALA A 167 14.36 3.33 -10.11
N GLU A 168 15.31 3.72 -10.97
CA GLU A 168 16.52 2.92 -11.23
C GLU A 168 17.45 2.84 -10.01
N ASP A 169 17.53 3.91 -9.22
CA ASP A 169 18.49 4.09 -8.12
C ASP A 169 17.85 4.17 -6.74
N LYS A 170 16.52 4.18 -6.66
CA LYS A 170 15.79 4.36 -5.41
C LYS A 170 14.37 3.77 -5.44
N LEU A 171 13.86 3.51 -4.24
CA LEU A 171 12.45 3.30 -3.96
C LEU A 171 11.93 4.49 -3.15
N GLU A 172 10.92 5.19 -3.68
CA GLU A 172 10.17 6.19 -2.93
C GLU A 172 8.83 5.61 -2.48
N ILE A 173 8.46 5.91 -1.24
CA ILE A 173 7.22 5.43 -0.62
C ILE A 173 6.49 6.63 -0.06
N ARG A 174 5.26 6.86 -0.52
CA ARG A 174 4.39 7.92 -0.02
C ARG A 174 3.17 7.30 0.63
N ILE A 175 2.95 7.61 1.90
CA ILE A 175 1.80 7.14 2.68
C ILE A 175 0.98 8.34 3.11
N GLU A 176 -0.31 8.31 2.81
CA GLU A 176 -1.25 9.41 3.07
C GLU A 176 -2.48 8.92 3.84
N ASP A 177 -2.84 9.67 4.88
CA ASP A 177 -4.09 9.55 5.61
C ASP A 177 -5.00 10.78 5.43
N GLU A 178 -6.27 10.64 5.80
CA GLU A 178 -7.30 11.69 5.74
C GLU A 178 -7.55 12.32 7.12
N GLY A 179 -6.55 12.24 8.01
CA GLY A 179 -6.58 12.79 9.36
C GLY A 179 -6.33 14.29 9.43
N ASP A 180 -6.14 14.77 10.65
CA ASP A 180 -5.85 16.19 10.94
C ASP A 180 -4.34 16.51 10.82
N GLY A 181 -3.51 15.49 10.60
CA GLY A 181 -2.05 15.59 10.55
C GLY A 181 -1.39 15.64 11.92
N PHE A 182 -0.06 15.82 11.91
CA PHE A 182 0.76 16.00 13.12
C PHE A 182 2.02 16.81 12.81
N THR A 183 2.60 17.42 13.85
CA THR A 183 3.91 18.07 13.74
C THR A 183 4.99 17.15 14.31
N ARG A 184 5.97 16.75 13.48
CA ARG A 184 7.08 15.87 13.94
C ARG A 184 7.80 16.38 15.20
N LYS A 185 7.99 17.70 15.30
CA LYS A 185 8.64 18.36 16.46
C LYS A 185 7.87 18.24 17.77
N GLU A 186 6.57 17.95 17.70
CA GLU A 186 5.71 17.78 18.88
C GLU A 186 5.68 16.32 19.36
N VAL A 187 6.20 15.39 18.54
CA VAL A 187 6.29 13.98 18.91
C VAL A 187 7.57 13.76 19.70
N ALA A 188 7.41 13.23 20.91
CA ALA A 188 8.50 13.02 21.86
C ALA A 188 9.62 12.16 21.26
N ASP A 189 10.87 12.50 21.55
CA ASP A 189 12.02 11.71 21.12
C ASP A 189 12.06 10.40 21.93
N PRO A 190 11.92 9.22 21.30
CA PRO A 190 11.98 7.96 22.02
C PRO A 190 13.35 7.65 22.62
N LEU A 191 14.42 8.37 22.22
CA LEU A 191 15.76 8.24 22.79
C LEU A 191 15.96 9.04 24.08
N ASP A 192 15.05 9.96 24.42
CA ASP A 192 15.13 10.71 25.67
C ASP A 192 15.02 9.76 26.88
N PRO A 193 15.82 9.95 27.95
CA PRO A 193 15.81 9.08 29.14
C PRO A 193 14.42 8.84 29.74
N GLU A 194 13.53 9.83 29.65
CA GLU A 194 12.15 9.75 30.14
C GLU A 194 11.23 8.88 29.27
N ASN A 195 11.60 8.67 28.00
CA ASN A 195 10.83 7.89 27.02
C ASN A 195 11.40 6.48 26.79
N LEU A 196 12.62 6.19 27.25
CA LEU A 196 13.27 4.88 27.06
C LEU A 196 12.44 3.67 27.53
N LEU A 197 11.66 3.84 28.61
CA LEU A 197 10.81 2.79 29.18
C LEU A 197 9.42 2.69 28.51
N LYS A 198 9.07 3.61 27.60
CA LYS A 198 7.80 3.53 26.87
C LYS A 198 7.89 2.43 25.81
N SER A 199 6.89 1.54 25.82
CA SER A 199 6.74 0.45 24.85
C SER A 199 6.08 0.88 23.53
N SER A 200 5.66 2.15 23.43
CA SER A 200 5.00 2.73 22.26
C SER A 200 5.59 4.10 21.90
N GLY A 201 5.29 4.60 20.70
CA GLY A 201 5.78 5.90 20.23
C GLY A 201 7.15 5.86 19.56
N ARG A 202 7.60 4.67 19.14
CA ARG A 202 8.89 4.49 18.45
C ARG A 202 8.77 4.48 16.92
N GLY A 203 7.57 4.43 16.37
CA GLY A 203 7.36 4.26 14.94
C GLY A 203 8.07 5.31 14.08
N LEU A 204 8.00 6.60 14.47
CA LEU A 204 8.71 7.66 13.74
C LEU A 204 10.24 7.46 13.73
N PHE A 205 10.80 7.08 14.88
CA PHE A 205 12.22 6.79 15.01
C PHE A 205 12.63 5.54 14.22
N LEU A 206 11.80 4.49 14.22
CA LEU A 206 12.06 3.27 13.44
C LEU A 206 12.09 3.59 11.94
N MET A 207 11.15 4.39 11.45
CA MET A 207 11.16 4.84 10.05
C MET A 207 12.44 5.64 9.73
N GLU A 208 12.80 6.61 10.57
CA GLU A 208 14.01 7.43 10.42
C GLU A 208 15.31 6.60 10.50
N ALA A 209 15.31 5.49 11.22
CA ALA A 209 16.46 4.59 11.33
C ALA A 209 16.58 3.61 10.15
N CYS A 210 15.45 3.23 9.53
CA CYS A 210 15.40 2.25 8.45
C CYS A 210 15.55 2.87 7.06
N MET A 211 15.08 4.10 6.88
CA MET A 211 15.04 4.80 5.60
C MET A 211 16.14 5.85 5.49
N ASP A 212 16.58 6.16 4.28
CA ASP A 212 17.67 7.14 4.08
C ASP A 212 17.16 8.58 4.16
N SER A 213 15.88 8.78 3.84
CA SER A 213 15.18 10.05 4.04
C SER A 213 13.74 9.80 4.45
N VAL A 214 13.26 10.59 5.42
CA VAL A 214 11.85 10.63 5.83
C VAL A 214 11.42 12.09 5.91
N THR A 215 10.35 12.45 5.21
CA THR A 215 9.76 13.79 5.24
C THR A 215 8.26 13.72 5.53
N TYR A 216 7.75 14.80 6.12
CA TYR A 216 6.35 14.95 6.51
C TYR A 216 5.76 16.13 5.76
N GLU A 217 4.73 15.89 4.96
CA GLU A 217 4.07 16.87 4.11
C GLU A 217 2.59 17.02 4.48
N ASN A 218 1.92 18.04 3.94
CA ASN A 218 0.50 18.32 4.19
C ASN A 218 0.12 18.29 5.68
N ASN A 219 0.84 19.07 6.49
CA ASN A 219 0.68 19.09 7.95
C ASN A 219 0.88 17.71 8.62
N GLY A 220 1.64 16.80 8.01
CA GLY A 220 1.96 15.48 8.56
C GLY A 220 0.97 14.37 8.22
N THR A 221 -0.05 14.63 7.39
CA THR A 221 -0.91 13.57 6.85
C THR A 221 -0.24 12.77 5.74
N ILE A 222 0.87 13.27 5.18
CA ILE A 222 1.69 12.57 4.20
C ILE A 222 3.05 12.30 4.81
N ILE A 223 3.45 11.02 4.83
CA ILE A 223 4.80 10.57 5.12
C ILE A 223 5.43 10.14 3.80
N LYS A 224 6.55 10.75 3.44
CA LYS A 224 7.39 10.31 2.32
C LYS A 224 8.68 9.71 2.84
N MET A 225 9.03 8.54 2.32
CA MET A 225 10.24 7.81 2.66
C MET A 225 11.01 7.45 1.40
N VAL A 226 12.34 7.53 1.44
CA VAL A 226 13.21 7.16 0.31
C VAL A 226 14.28 6.21 0.78
N LYS A 227 14.52 5.16 -0.01
CA LYS A 227 15.67 4.26 0.12
C LYS A 227 16.43 4.20 -1.20
N TYR A 228 17.75 4.37 -1.16
CA TYR A 228 18.63 4.25 -2.32
C TYR A 228 19.26 2.86 -2.38
N ASN A 229 19.41 2.32 -3.60
CA ASN A 229 20.02 1.03 -3.88
C ASN A 229 21.48 0.93 -3.38
#